data_AF-A0A2V5MGS0-F1
#
_entry.id   AF-A0A2V5MGS0-F1
#
_cell.length_a   1.000
_cell.length_b   1.000
_cell.length_c   1.000
_cell.angle_alpha   90.00
_cell.angle_beta   90.00
_cell.angle_gamma   90.00
#
_symmetry.space_group_name_H-M   'P 1'
#
loop_
_entity.id
_entity.type
_entity.pdbx_description
1 polymer ?
#
loop_
_entity_poly.entity_id
_entity_poly.type
_entity_poly.pdbx_seq_one_letter_code
_entity_poly.pdbx_strand_id
1 'polypeptide(L)' 'MKARLVKFGEIEVEGKRYTHDVVIDGGKVRKRKKGPSKEFREKFGHTPLSAEEEIPWGGKRL' A
#
# COMPACT_ATOMS: atom_id res chain seq x y z
N MET A 1 -4.13 5.34 -13.85
CA MET A 1 -3.25 6.07 -12.93
C MET A 1 -1.81 5.63 -13.20
N LYS A 2 -0.85 6.56 -13.30
CA LYS A 2 0.58 6.29 -13.47
C LYS A 2 1.27 6.31 -12.10
N ALA A 3 1.96 5.22 -11.80
CA ALA A 3 2.83 5.11 -10.63
C ALA A 3 4.25 4.77 -11.10
N ARG A 4 5.26 5.35 -10.45
CA ARG A 4 6.67 5.03 -10.70
C ARG A 4 7.43 4.88 -9.39
N LEU A 5 8.37 3.94 -9.37
CA LEU A 5 9.35 3.81 -8.30
C LEU A 5 10.35 4.97 -8.42
N VAL A 6 10.56 5.72 -7.34
CA VAL A 6 11.58 6.78 -7.29
C VAL A 6 12.85 6.24 -6.69
N LYS A 7 12.75 5.63 -5.50
CA LYS A 7 13.82 4.94 -4.78
C LYS A 7 13.21 4.06 -3.69
N PHE A 8 14.04 3.28 -2.99
CA PHE A 8 13.58 2.53 -1.83
C PHE A 8 12.90 3.47 -0.81
N GLY A 9 11.68 3.14 -0.41
CA GLY A 9 10.86 3.95 0.52
C GLY A 9 10.14 5.15 -0.11
N GLU A 10 10.25 5.40 -1.42
CA GLU A 10 9.59 6.53 -2.08
C GLU A 10 9.02 6.15 -3.46
N ILE A 11 7.74 6.46 -3.66
CA ILE A 11 7.06 6.30 -4.94
C ILE A 11 6.44 7.63 -5.38
N GLU A 12 6.15 7.75 -6.66
CA GLU A 12 5.37 8.85 -7.20
C GLU A 12 4.11 8.31 -7.88
N VAL A 13 2.96 8.90 -7.55
CA VAL A 13 1.64 8.58 -8.12
C VAL A 13 1.04 9.87 -8.65
N GLU A 14 0.74 9.93 -9.95
CA GLU A 14 0.22 11.14 -10.63
C GLU A 14 1.05 12.41 -10.32
N GLY A 15 2.38 12.31 -10.37
CA GLY A 15 3.29 13.44 -10.11
C GLY A 15 3.47 13.79 -8.62
N LYS A 16 2.72 13.17 -7.71
CA LYS A 16 2.83 13.40 -6.26
C LYS A 16 3.70 12.33 -5.59
N ARG A 17 4.67 12.75 -4.79
CA ARG A 17 5.59 11.87 -4.05
C ARG A 17 4.99 11.39 -2.74
N TYR A 18 5.25 10.12 -2.43
CA TYR A 18 4.83 9.46 -1.20
C TYR A 18 6.02 8.68 -0.62
N THR A 19 6.35 8.98 0.63
CA THR A 19 7.41 8.31 1.42
C THR A 19 6.85 7.25 2.37
N HIS A 20 5.63 6.79 2.10
CA HIS A 20 4.89 5.82 2.90
C HIS A 20 4.01 4.96 1.99
N ASP A 21 3.57 3.81 2.50
CA ASP A 21 2.66 2.93 1.80
C ASP A 21 1.31 3.60 1.52
N VAL A 22 0.83 3.45 0.29
CA VAL A 22 -0.46 3.99 -0.15
C VAL A 22 -1.37 2.89 -0.68
N VAL A 23 -2.67 3.14 -0.62
CA VAL A 23 -3.72 2.38 -1.29
C VAL A 23 -4.28 3.27 -2.39
N ILE A 24 -4.39 2.72 -3.59
CA ILE A 24 -5.05 3.36 -4.73
C ILE A 24 -6.38 2.65 -4.94
N ASP A 25 -7.48 3.38 -4.79
CA ASP A 25 -8.84 2.85 -4.95
C ASP A 25 -9.66 3.80 -5.86
N GLY A 26 -10.10 3.31 -7.01
CA GLY A 26 -10.88 4.11 -7.97
C GLY A 26 -10.21 5.44 -8.37
N GLY A 27 -8.87 5.49 -8.41
CA GLY A 27 -8.10 6.71 -8.70
C GLY A 27 -7.88 7.64 -7.51
N LYS A 28 -8.37 7.29 -6.31
CA LYS A 28 -8.08 8.01 -5.06
C LYS A 28 -6.88 7.37 -4.37
N VAL A 29 -5.94 8.20 -3.92
CA VAL A 29 -4.76 7.76 -3.17
C VAL A 29 -4.96 8.06 -1.69
N ARG A 30 -4.83 7.04 -0.83
CA ARG A 30 -4.86 7.18 0.63
C ARG A 30 -3.68 6.47 1.27
N LYS A 31 -3.31 6.88 2.48
CA LYS A 31 -2.28 6.18 3.27
C LYS A 31 -2.77 4.78 3.65
N ARG A 32 -1.95 3.75 3.47
CA ARG A 32 -2.24 2.38 3.93
C ARG A 32 -2.27 2.35 5.47
N LYS A 33 -3.32 1.72 6.02
CA LYS A 33 -3.46 1.50 7.47
C LYS A 33 -2.94 0.10 7.81
N LYS A 34 -1.66 -0.02 8.18
CA LYS A 34 -0.99 -1.29 8.54
C LYS A 34 -1.39 -1.89 9.89
N GLY A 35 -2.24 -1.20 10.65
CA GLY A 35 -2.64 -1.59 12.01
C GLY A 35 -3.19 -3.02 12.09
N PRO A 36 -4.15 -3.41 11.25
CA PRO A 36 -4.70 -4.77 11.22
C PRO A 36 -3.63 -5.83 10.99
N SER A 37 -2.68 -5.60 10.09
CA SER A 37 -1.62 -6.58 9.83
C SER A 37 -0.43 -6.52 10.79
N LYS A 38 -0.46 -5.68 11.83
CA LYS A 38 0.70 -5.46 12.72
C LYS A 38 1.11 -6.73 13.47
N GLU A 39 0.17 -7.61 13.79
CA GLU A 39 0.43 -8.89 14.47
C GLU A 39 1.42 -9.78 13.70
N PHE A 40 1.42 -9.69 12.38
CA PHE A 40 2.31 -10.48 11.52
C PHE A 40 3.77 -10.01 11.57
N ARG A 41 4.04 -8.83 12.16
CA ARG A 41 5.40 -8.28 12.23
C ARG A 41 6.37 -9.16 12.99
N GLU A 42 5.94 -9.72 14.11
CA GLU A 42 6.80 -10.57 14.94
C GLU A 42 7.14 -11.88 14.22
N LYS A 43 6.16 -12.46 13.52
CA LYS A 43 6.34 -13.73 12.81
C LYS A 43 7.21 -13.60 11.56
N PHE A 44 7.08 -12.52 10.80
CA PHE A 44 7.72 -12.39 9.48
C PHE A 44 8.86 -11.38 9.42
N GLY A 45 9.18 -10.70 10.52
CA GLY A 45 10.19 -9.63 10.56
C GLY A 45 9.79 -8.36 9.79
N HIS A 46 8.58 -8.31 9.23
CA HIS A 46 8.00 -7.18 8.51
C HIS A 46 6.47 -7.24 8.59
N THR A 47 5.78 -6.18 8.18
CA THR A 47 4.30 -6.11 8.22
C THR A 47 3.72 -6.43 6.82
N PRO A 48 3.48 -7.71 6.49
CA PRO A 48 2.83 -8.09 5.23
C PRO A 48 1.41 -7.53 5.17
N LEU A 49 0.80 -7.61 3.99
CA LEU A 49 -0.61 -7.27 3.80
C LEU A 49 -1.47 -8.46 4.24
N SER A 50 -2.47 -8.23 5.09
CA SER A 50 -3.44 -9.25 5.52
C SER A 50 -4.85 -8.98 5.00
N ALA A 51 -5.70 -10.00 5.06
CA ALA A 51 -7.11 -9.91 4.68
C ALA A 51 -7.92 -8.94 5.56
N GLU A 52 -7.39 -8.58 6.73
CA GLU A 52 -8.04 -7.69 7.70
C GLU A 52 -7.80 -6.20 7.40
N GLU A 53 -6.89 -5.88 6.48
CA GLU A 53 -6.77 -4.52 5.98
C GLU A 53 -7.95 -4.16 5.08
N GLU A 54 -8.38 -2.89 5.13
CA GLU A 54 -9.42 -2.33 4.27
C GLU A 54 -8.88 -2.09 2.85
N ILE A 55 -8.60 -3.19 2.13
CA ILE A 55 -8.05 -3.21 0.78
C ILE A 55 -9.19 -3.30 -0.24
N PRO A 56 -9.13 -2.54 -1.34
CA PRO A 56 -10.13 -2.62 -2.42
C PRO A 56 -9.92 -3.88 -3.26
N TRP A 57 -10.39 -5.03 -2.77
CA TRP A 57 -10.26 -6.35 -3.41
C TRP A 57 -10.93 -6.50 -4.79
N GLY A 58 -11.58 -5.44 -5.30
CA GLY A 58 -12.28 -5.42 -6.59
C GLY A 58 -11.38 -5.36 -7.82
N GLY A 59 -10.05 -5.39 -7.66
CA GLY A 59 -9.12 -5.46 -8.79
C GLY A 59 -9.25 -6.78 -9.55
N LYS A 60 -9.12 -6.74 -10.89
CA LYS A 60 -8.93 -7.97 -11.66
C LYS A 60 -7.59 -8.58 -11.28
N ARG A 61 -7.57 -9.85 -10.91
CA ARG A 61 -6.33 -10.62 -10.67
C ARG A 61 -5.48 -10.52 -11.95
N LEU A 62 -4.29 -9.95 -11.83
CA LEU A 62 -3.27 -9.89 -12.89
C LEU A 62 -2.70 -11.28 -13.15
#